data_AF-A0A3M1X6Z8-F1
#
_entry.id   AF-A0A3M1X6Z8-F1
#
_cell.length_a   1.000
_cell.length_b   1.000
_cell.length_c   1.000
_cell.angle_alpha   90.00
_cell.angle_beta   90.00
_cell.angle_gamma   90.00
#
_symmetry.space_group_name_H-M   'P 1'
#
loop_
_entity.id
_entity.type
_entity.pdbx_description
1 polymer ?
#
loop_
_entity_poly.entity_id
_entity_poly.type
_entity_poly.pdbx_seq_one_letter_code
_entity_poly.pdbx_strand_id
1 'polypeptide(L)'
;VNDKTKYKAFNLELLAALVRHRFVDIRMFGSAFAVKGFNRAMTGPIQLNWGYSLNPVYLMESNTISSIMNDDSSTFGKDYRVKYALLAFQGTMNKHAAQTTGLTETDIDTFRKAIWQSLSANPTRSKLNQYPKLYLEIVYNEGYHNGYFGDLRQLLSCTVKGEKDPQTVRQFADLELDLSRIKAVLADHTGEDKAIKEVYVQTAFDLSY
;
A
#
# COMPACT_ATOMS: atom_id res chain seq x y z
N VAL A 1 -23.96 -37.02 -28.31
CA VAL A 1 -22.72 -36.20 -28.45
C VAL A 1 -22.76 -35.14 -27.36
N ASN A 2 -21.79 -35.16 -26.45
CA ASN A 2 -21.83 -34.40 -25.19
C ASN A 2 -21.52 -32.92 -25.48
N ASP A 3 -22.54 -32.06 -25.49
CA ASP A 3 -22.48 -30.65 -25.92
C ASP A 3 -21.83 -29.72 -24.87
N LYS A 4 -20.86 -30.23 -24.09
CA LYS A 4 -20.16 -29.48 -23.03
C LYS A 4 -19.26 -28.36 -23.55
N THR A 5 -19.02 -28.31 -24.85
CA THR A 5 -18.12 -27.35 -25.50
C THR A 5 -18.83 -26.15 -26.13
N LYS A 6 -20.13 -26.25 -26.45
CA LYS A 6 -20.84 -25.22 -27.23
C LYS A 6 -20.92 -23.85 -26.56
N TYR A 7 -20.94 -23.82 -25.23
CA TYR A 7 -21.00 -22.57 -24.46
C TYR A 7 -19.77 -22.33 -23.58
N LYS A 8 -18.65 -23.00 -23.85
CA LYS A 8 -17.45 -22.93 -23.00
C LYS A 8 -16.98 -21.48 -22.80
N ALA A 9 -16.90 -20.70 -23.88
CA ALA A 9 -16.46 -19.30 -23.80
C ALA A 9 -17.43 -18.44 -22.97
N PHE A 10 -18.74 -18.60 -23.21
CA PHE A 10 -19.78 -17.89 -22.46
C PHE A 10 -19.75 -18.24 -20.97
N ASN A 11 -19.65 -19.53 -20.62
CA ASN A 11 -19.59 -19.98 -19.23
C ASN A 11 -18.36 -19.42 -18.50
N LEU A 12 -17.23 -19.30 -19.19
CA LEU A 12 -16.01 -18.70 -18.63
C LEU A 12 -16.14 -17.20 -18.42
N GLU A 13 -16.78 -16.49 -19.35
CA GLU A 13 -17.09 -15.07 -19.19
C GLU A 13 -18.06 -14.84 -18.03
N LEU A 14 -19.13 -15.63 -17.96
CA LEU A 14 -20.11 -15.57 -16.88
C LEU A 14 -19.44 -15.83 -15.52
N LEU A 15 -18.60 -16.85 -15.43
CA LEU A 15 -17.85 -17.14 -14.22
C LEU A 15 -16.91 -15.98 -13.85
N ALA A 16 -16.18 -15.41 -14.81
CA ALA A 16 -15.34 -14.24 -14.59
C ALA A 16 -16.15 -13.02 -14.11
N ALA A 17 -17.35 -12.80 -14.64
CA ALA A 17 -18.25 -11.73 -14.20
C ALA A 17 -18.76 -11.97 -12.77
N LEU A 18 -19.17 -13.19 -12.43
CA LEU A 18 -19.61 -13.55 -11.08
C LEU A 18 -18.49 -13.37 -10.05
N VAL A 19 -17.27 -13.77 -10.39
CA VAL A 19 -16.08 -13.59 -9.54
C VAL A 19 -15.82 -12.11 -9.29
N ARG A 20 -15.77 -11.28 -10.36
CA ARG A 20 -15.59 -9.82 -10.22
C ARG A 20 -16.71 -9.17 -9.42
N HIS A 21 -17.95 -9.62 -9.58
CA HIS A 21 -19.08 -9.08 -8.82
C HIS A 21 -18.99 -9.43 -7.33
N ARG A 22 -18.59 -10.65 -6.99
CA ARG A 22 -18.61 -11.16 -5.62
C ARG A 22 -17.42 -10.72 -4.77
N PHE A 23 -16.25 -10.55 -5.37
CA PHE A 23 -14.96 -10.42 -4.68
C PHE A 23 -14.31 -9.06 -4.97
N VAL A 24 -14.35 -8.19 -3.97
CA VAL A 24 -13.81 -6.83 -4.05
C VAL A 24 -12.28 -6.80 -4.13
N ASP A 25 -11.62 -7.71 -3.43
CA ASP A 25 -10.17 -7.93 -3.48
C ASP A 25 -9.69 -8.27 -4.89
N ILE A 26 -10.46 -9.09 -5.63
CA ILE A 26 -10.16 -9.40 -7.03
C ILE A 26 -10.37 -8.17 -7.92
N ARG A 27 -11.40 -7.35 -7.65
CA ARG A 27 -11.59 -6.07 -8.38
C ARG A 27 -10.43 -5.10 -8.17
N MET A 28 -9.89 -5.05 -6.95
CA MET A 28 -8.81 -4.14 -6.54
C MET A 28 -7.42 -4.62 -6.96
N PHE A 29 -7.05 -5.85 -6.62
CA PHE A 29 -5.68 -6.38 -6.73
C PHE A 29 -5.52 -7.46 -7.80
N GLY A 30 -6.63 -7.95 -8.36
CA GLY A 30 -6.61 -9.02 -9.35
C GLY A 30 -6.35 -10.39 -8.73
N SER A 31 -6.28 -11.41 -9.58
CA SER A 31 -6.01 -12.78 -9.15
C SER A 31 -5.52 -13.65 -10.30
N ALA A 32 -4.61 -14.56 -10.00
CA ALA A 32 -4.23 -15.66 -10.87
C ALA A 32 -5.03 -16.90 -10.50
N PHE A 33 -5.92 -17.34 -11.39
CA PHE A 33 -6.73 -18.52 -11.14
C PHE A 33 -6.05 -19.77 -11.68
N ALA A 34 -5.73 -20.70 -10.78
CA ALA A 34 -5.19 -22.02 -11.11
C ALA A 34 -6.28 -23.11 -11.03
N VAL A 35 -7.47 -22.82 -11.58
CA VAL A 35 -8.61 -23.75 -11.55
C VAL A 35 -8.73 -24.43 -12.91
N LYS A 36 -8.79 -25.77 -12.92
CA LYS A 36 -8.90 -26.55 -14.16
C LYS A 36 -10.10 -26.09 -15.00
N GLY A 37 -9.81 -25.50 -16.15
CA GLY A 37 -10.82 -24.99 -17.08
C GLY A 37 -11.07 -23.49 -16.99
N PHE A 38 -10.64 -22.81 -15.92
CA PHE A 38 -10.75 -21.35 -15.74
C PHE A 38 -9.36 -20.71 -15.69
N ASN A 39 -8.88 -20.27 -16.86
CA ASN A 39 -7.52 -19.74 -17.04
C ASN A 39 -7.51 -18.22 -17.26
N ARG A 40 -8.49 -17.48 -16.73
CA ARG A 40 -8.58 -16.02 -16.93
C ARG A 40 -7.97 -15.26 -15.77
N ALA A 41 -6.65 -15.12 -15.80
CA ALA A 41 -5.95 -14.23 -14.88
C ALA A 41 -6.46 -12.79 -15.05
N MET A 42 -6.60 -12.09 -13.93
CA MET A 42 -7.03 -10.69 -13.89
C MET A 42 -5.92 -9.86 -13.26
N THR A 43 -5.51 -8.79 -13.93
CA THR A 43 -4.55 -7.83 -13.38
C THR A 43 -5.30 -6.76 -12.62
N GLY A 44 -4.97 -6.60 -11.34
CA GLY A 44 -5.61 -5.59 -10.49
C GLY A 44 -5.21 -4.16 -10.87
N PRO A 45 -6.14 -3.20 -10.85
CA PRO A 45 -5.84 -1.79 -11.02
C PRO A 45 -4.95 -1.21 -9.94
N ILE A 46 -5.07 -1.67 -8.69
CA ILE A 46 -4.28 -1.18 -7.55
C ILE A 46 -3.00 -2.00 -7.44
N GLN A 47 -1.86 -1.34 -7.65
CA GLN A 47 -0.53 -1.94 -7.52
C GLN A 47 0.29 -1.12 -6.53
N LEU A 48 0.80 -1.77 -5.48
CA LEU A 48 1.61 -1.14 -4.44
C LEU A 48 3.08 -1.57 -4.57
N ASN A 49 3.98 -0.61 -4.47
CA ASN A 49 5.42 -0.83 -4.45
C ASN A 49 5.92 -1.07 -3.03
N TRP A 50 7.14 -1.59 -2.95
CA TRP A 50 7.83 -1.87 -1.69
C TRP A 50 8.09 -0.57 -0.95
N GLY A 51 7.73 -0.56 0.33
CA GLY A 51 8.02 0.57 1.21
C GLY A 51 9.49 0.59 1.62
N TYR A 52 10.03 1.79 1.81
CA TYR A 52 11.35 1.98 2.40
C TYR A 52 11.29 3.02 3.51
N SER A 53 12.29 3.01 4.39
CA SER A 53 12.35 3.93 5.52
C SER A 53 12.82 5.31 5.07
N LEU A 54 12.12 6.35 5.52
CA LEU A 54 12.50 7.74 5.31
C LEU A 54 13.59 8.21 6.28
N ASN A 55 13.72 7.55 7.44
CA ASN A 55 14.77 7.82 8.42
C ASN A 55 15.75 6.63 8.54
N PRO A 56 16.99 6.85 8.99
CA PRO A 56 17.90 5.76 9.35
C PRO A 56 17.28 4.84 10.40
N VAL A 57 17.38 3.53 10.17
CA VAL A 57 16.79 2.50 11.03
C VAL A 57 17.89 1.67 11.69
N TYR A 58 17.71 1.41 12.98
CA TYR A 58 18.62 0.58 13.76
C TYR A 58 17.88 -0.64 14.29
N LEU A 59 18.42 -1.81 13.94
CA LEU A 59 17.94 -3.08 14.42
C LEU A 59 18.45 -3.31 15.85
N MET A 60 17.52 -3.64 16.74
CA MET A 60 17.83 -4.19 18.04
C MET A 60 17.74 -5.70 17.94
N GLU A 61 18.87 -6.37 18.13
CA GLU A 61 18.87 -7.81 18.35
C GLU A 61 18.45 -8.08 19.79
N SER A 62 17.30 -8.71 19.96
CA SER A 62 16.95 -9.31 21.24
C SER A 62 17.15 -10.81 21.11
N ASN A 63 18.13 -11.35 21.85
CA ASN A 63 18.25 -12.79 22.07
C ASN A 63 17.11 -13.21 22.99
N THR A 64 15.89 -13.29 22.47
CA THR A 64 14.77 -13.82 23.22
C THR A 64 14.96 -15.33 23.29
N ILE A 65 15.22 -15.85 24.48
CA ILE A 65 15.28 -17.30 24.73
C ILE A 65 13.87 -17.87 24.50
N SER A 66 13.53 -18.20 23.27
CA SER A 66 12.36 -19.04 22.97
C SER A 66 12.84 -20.47 22.79
N SER A 67 13.24 -21.11 23.89
CA SER A 67 13.47 -22.54 23.90
C SER A 67 12.13 -23.25 23.74
N ILE A 68 11.83 -23.74 22.54
CA ILE A 68 10.94 -24.89 22.41
C ILE A 68 11.75 -26.03 23.02
N MET A 69 11.44 -26.42 24.26
CA MET A 69 11.97 -27.65 24.84
C MET A 69 11.22 -28.81 24.20
N ASN A 70 11.76 -29.33 23.10
CA ASN A 70 11.63 -30.76 22.81
C ASN A 70 12.90 -31.40 23.35
N ASP A 71 12.77 -32.56 24.00
CA ASP A 71 13.81 -33.21 24.82
C ASP A 71 15.20 -33.37 24.16
N ASP A 72 15.31 -33.22 22.83
CA ASP A 72 16.56 -33.36 22.07
C ASP A 72 17.00 -32.14 21.21
N SER A 73 16.28 -31.00 21.20
CA SER A 73 16.76 -29.83 20.43
C SER A 73 16.23 -28.48 20.94
N SER A 74 17.15 -27.62 21.39
CA SER A 74 16.87 -26.22 21.66
C SER A 74 17.18 -25.37 20.43
N THR A 75 16.17 -24.65 19.92
CA THR A 75 16.37 -23.64 18.87
C THR A 75 16.26 -22.26 19.50
N PHE A 76 17.33 -21.46 19.42
CA PHE A 76 17.29 -20.07 19.85
C PHE A 76 16.55 -19.23 18.81
N GLY A 77 15.36 -18.72 19.16
CA GLY A 77 14.66 -17.74 18.33
C GLY A 77 15.36 -16.38 18.40
N LYS A 78 15.72 -15.83 17.24
CA LYS A 78 16.17 -14.42 17.15
C LYS A 78 14.96 -13.52 16.97
N ASP A 79 14.76 -12.54 17.86
CA ASP A 79 13.73 -11.51 17.71
C ASP A 79 14.40 -10.21 17.26
N TYR A 80 14.18 -9.83 16.01
CA TYR A 80 14.67 -8.57 15.44
C TYR A 80 13.61 -7.50 15.62
N ARG A 81 13.95 -6.45 16.36
CA ARG A 81 13.05 -5.32 16.59
C ARG A 81 13.65 -4.05 16.04
N VAL A 82 12.79 -3.18 15.54
CA VAL A 82 13.14 -1.81 15.16
C VAL A 82 12.61 -0.88 16.24
N LYS A 83 13.45 0.05 16.73
CA LYS A 83 12.99 1.07 17.69
C LYS A 83 11.92 1.96 17.07
N TYR A 84 12.22 2.47 15.88
CA TYR A 84 11.31 3.31 15.12
C TYR A 84 11.72 3.35 13.63
N ALA A 85 10.73 3.29 12.74
CA ALA A 85 10.91 3.51 11.31
C ALA A 85 9.67 4.21 10.75
N LEU A 86 9.88 5.29 10.01
CA LEU A 86 8.87 5.97 9.22
C LEU A 86 8.94 5.39 7.80
N LEU A 87 8.03 4.48 7.48
CA LEU A 87 8.00 3.79 6.18
C LEU A 87 7.10 4.52 5.19
N ALA A 88 7.60 4.72 3.97
CA ALA A 88 6.85 5.30 2.86
C ALA A 88 6.60 4.28 1.76
N PHE A 89 5.33 4.05 1.46
CA PHE A 89 4.87 3.20 0.37
C PHE A 89 4.33 4.09 -0.75
N GLN A 90 4.50 3.65 -1.99
CA GLN A 90 3.85 4.27 -3.15
C GLN A 90 3.05 3.21 -3.88
N GLY A 91 1.94 3.60 -4.46
CA GLY A 91 1.15 2.75 -5.32
C GLY A 91 0.59 3.52 -6.50
N THR A 92 -0.07 2.79 -7.39
CA THR A 92 -0.77 3.38 -8.52
C THR A 92 -2.11 2.68 -8.72
N MET A 93 -3.08 3.44 -9.23
CA MET A 93 -4.39 2.93 -9.61
C MET A 93 -4.57 3.16 -11.11
N ASN A 94 -4.58 2.09 -11.89
CA ASN A 94 -4.63 2.17 -13.35
C ASN A 94 -6.08 2.11 -13.87
N LYS A 95 -6.54 3.18 -14.54
CA LYS A 95 -7.89 3.29 -15.10
C LYS A 95 -8.22 2.23 -16.16
N HIS A 96 -7.24 1.84 -16.99
CA HIS A 96 -7.45 0.84 -18.03
C HIS A 96 -7.61 -0.56 -17.44
N ALA A 97 -6.82 -0.90 -16.42
CA ALA A 97 -7.00 -2.15 -15.69
C ALA A 97 -8.33 -2.16 -14.91
N ALA A 98 -8.74 -1.02 -14.35
CA ALA A 98 -10.02 -0.88 -13.63
C ALA A 98 -11.23 -1.18 -14.52
N GLN A 99 -11.20 -0.79 -15.79
CA GLN A 99 -12.25 -1.13 -16.76
C GLN A 99 -12.39 -2.64 -16.95
N THR A 100 -11.28 -3.39 -16.90
CA THR A 100 -11.31 -4.85 -17.06
C THR A 100 -11.81 -5.57 -15.81
N THR A 101 -11.43 -5.11 -14.62
CA THR A 101 -11.81 -5.74 -13.35
C THR A 101 -13.17 -5.27 -12.85
N GLY A 102 -13.69 -4.15 -13.37
CA GLY A 102 -14.94 -3.53 -12.94
C GLY A 102 -14.81 -2.80 -11.60
N LEU A 103 -13.63 -2.28 -11.27
CA LEU A 103 -13.42 -1.48 -10.07
C LEU A 103 -14.32 -0.23 -10.12
N THR A 104 -15.00 0.04 -9.01
CA THR A 104 -15.94 1.17 -8.87
C THR A 104 -15.38 2.25 -7.95
N GLU A 105 -15.90 3.47 -8.04
CA GLU A 105 -15.56 4.56 -7.09
C GLU A 105 -15.88 4.18 -5.63
N THR A 106 -16.96 3.43 -5.42
CA THR A 106 -17.30 2.90 -4.08
C THR A 106 -16.26 1.91 -3.56
N ASP A 107 -15.63 1.13 -4.44
CA ASP A 107 -14.51 0.27 -4.06
C ASP A 107 -13.29 1.13 -3.68
N ILE A 108 -13.00 2.20 -4.42
CA ILE A 108 -11.89 3.11 -4.13
C ILE A 108 -12.06 3.77 -2.75
N ASP A 109 -13.27 4.24 -2.43
CA ASP A 109 -13.56 4.80 -1.09
C ASP A 109 -13.39 3.76 0.02
N THR A 110 -13.77 2.51 -0.26
CA THR A 110 -13.54 1.38 0.66
C THR A 110 -12.04 1.14 0.84
N PHE A 111 -11.27 1.19 -0.24
CA PHE A 111 -9.81 1.05 -0.21
C PHE A 111 -9.15 2.16 0.60
N ARG A 112 -9.52 3.44 0.39
CA ARG A 112 -9.03 4.60 1.15
C ARG A 112 -9.24 4.43 2.65
N LYS A 113 -10.43 4.00 3.07
CA LYS A 113 -10.74 3.71 4.48
C LYS A 113 -9.93 2.52 5.00
N ALA A 114 -9.90 1.43 4.24
CA ALA A 114 -9.22 0.19 4.64
C ALA A 114 -7.71 0.39 4.79
N ILE A 115 -7.03 1.06 3.84
CA ILE A 115 -5.58 1.26 3.90
C ILE A 115 -5.18 2.11 5.11
N TRP A 116 -6.00 3.10 5.47
CA TRP A 116 -5.77 3.93 6.65
C TRP A 116 -6.00 3.15 7.96
N GLN A 117 -7.14 2.47 8.08
CA GLN A 117 -7.56 1.84 9.34
C GLN A 117 -6.88 0.49 9.61
N SER A 118 -6.55 -0.26 8.57
CA SER A 118 -6.04 -1.64 8.68
C SER A 118 -4.72 -1.76 9.42
N LEU A 119 -3.85 -0.74 9.34
CA LEU A 119 -2.55 -0.72 10.02
C LEU A 119 -2.71 -0.78 11.54
N SER A 120 -3.62 0.01 12.08
CA SER A 120 -3.92 0.02 13.53
C SER A 120 -4.82 -1.15 13.96
N ALA A 121 -5.61 -1.70 13.05
CA ALA A 121 -6.63 -2.71 13.37
C ALA A 121 -6.08 -4.15 13.52
N ASN A 122 -4.83 -4.42 13.09
CA ASN A 122 -4.23 -5.75 13.13
C ASN A 122 -2.97 -5.83 14.03
N PRO A 123 -3.08 -5.59 15.36
CA PRO A 123 -1.95 -5.71 16.26
C PRO A 123 -1.54 -7.18 16.42
N THR A 124 -0.32 -7.52 16.01
CA THR A 124 0.32 -8.82 16.31
C THR A 124 1.62 -8.58 17.08
N ARG A 125 2.18 -9.61 17.74
CA ARG A 125 3.43 -9.48 18.51
C ARG A 125 4.56 -8.75 17.76
N SER A 126 4.65 -8.92 16.43
CA SER A 126 5.63 -8.28 15.56
C SER A 126 5.15 -6.98 14.88
N LYS A 127 3.86 -6.65 14.96
CA LYS A 127 3.23 -5.49 14.29
C LYS A 127 2.50 -4.55 15.26
N LEU A 128 2.80 -4.63 16.55
CA LEU A 128 2.29 -3.70 17.56
C LEU A 128 2.75 -2.28 17.23
N ASN A 129 1.89 -1.29 17.46
CA ASN A 129 2.16 0.15 17.36
C ASN A 129 2.49 0.66 15.93
N GLN A 130 1.87 0.08 14.90
CA GLN A 130 1.91 0.63 13.55
C GLN A 130 0.75 1.58 13.32
N TYR A 131 1.05 2.84 12.99
CA TYR A 131 0.05 3.89 12.79
C TYR A 131 0.32 4.64 11.48
N PRO A 132 -0.70 4.90 10.64
CA PRO A 132 -0.54 5.73 9.46
C PRO A 132 -0.21 7.17 9.87
N LYS A 133 0.59 7.86 9.06
CA LYS A 133 0.93 9.28 9.25
C LYS A 133 0.38 10.18 8.15
N LEU A 134 0.54 9.77 6.90
CA LEU A 134 0.12 10.50 5.72
C LEU A 134 -0.42 9.53 4.67
N TYR A 135 -1.57 9.86 4.12
CA TYR A 135 -2.11 9.28 2.90
C TYR A 135 -2.28 10.42 1.90
N LEU A 136 -1.66 10.27 0.75
CA LEU A 136 -1.73 11.20 -0.37
C LEU A 136 -2.06 10.42 -1.62
N GLU A 137 -3.12 10.84 -2.30
CA GLU A 137 -3.54 10.29 -3.59
C GLU A 137 -3.74 11.44 -4.57
N ILE A 138 -3.25 11.24 -5.79
CA ILE A 138 -3.36 12.19 -6.89
C ILE A 138 -4.24 11.55 -7.97
N VAL A 139 -5.34 12.21 -8.31
CA VAL A 139 -6.16 11.89 -9.47
C VAL A 139 -5.73 12.78 -10.62
N TYR A 140 -5.33 12.16 -11.73
CA TYR A 140 -4.81 12.87 -12.90
C TYR A 140 -5.93 13.29 -13.85
N ASN A 141 -5.72 14.40 -14.56
CA ASN A 141 -6.54 14.78 -15.70
C ASN A 141 -6.31 13.85 -16.90
N GLU A 142 -7.22 13.87 -17.86
CA GLU A 142 -7.07 13.13 -19.11
C GLU A 142 -5.78 13.52 -19.86
N GLY A 143 -5.14 12.54 -20.50
CA GLY A 143 -3.83 12.71 -21.13
C GLY A 143 -2.61 12.56 -20.21
N TYR A 144 -2.81 12.57 -18.89
CA TYR A 144 -1.77 12.31 -17.90
C TYR A 144 -1.84 10.88 -17.35
N HIS A 145 -0.75 10.42 -16.73
CA HIS A 145 -0.63 9.07 -16.21
C HIS A 145 0.07 9.03 -14.86
N ASN A 146 -0.12 7.92 -14.15
CA ASN A 146 0.41 7.63 -12.81
C ASN A 146 1.94 7.78 -12.63
N GLY A 147 2.71 7.81 -13.72
CA GLY A 147 4.16 8.00 -13.71
C GLY A 147 4.63 9.45 -13.89
N TYR A 148 3.72 10.41 -14.07
CA TYR A 148 4.06 11.78 -14.47
C TYR A 148 5.03 12.49 -13.50
N PHE A 149 4.88 12.28 -12.19
CA PHE A 149 5.76 12.84 -11.16
C PHE A 149 6.84 11.86 -10.66
N GLY A 150 6.95 10.68 -11.27
CA GLY A 150 7.85 9.62 -10.81
C GLY A 150 7.49 9.09 -9.42
N ASP A 151 8.52 8.87 -8.60
CA ASP A 151 8.34 8.40 -7.22
C ASP A 151 8.13 9.59 -6.27
N LEU A 152 6.88 9.77 -5.81
CA LEU A 152 6.48 10.86 -4.92
C LEU A 152 7.25 10.83 -3.60
N ARG A 153 7.77 9.67 -3.19
CA ARG A 153 8.54 9.54 -1.95
C ARG A 153 9.90 10.22 -2.05
N GLN A 154 10.41 10.49 -3.26
CA GLN A 154 11.62 11.30 -3.47
C GLN A 154 11.39 12.79 -3.19
N LEU A 155 10.13 13.23 -3.16
CA LEU A 155 9.74 14.59 -2.78
C LEU A 155 9.63 14.74 -1.26
N LEU A 156 9.78 13.65 -0.51
CA LEU A 156 9.76 13.65 0.95
C LEU A 156 11.20 13.66 1.47
N SER A 157 11.48 14.51 2.45
CA SER A 157 12.73 14.50 3.19
C SER A 157 12.42 14.32 4.67
N CYS A 158 13.16 13.43 5.34
CA CYS A 158 12.98 13.18 6.76
C CYS A 158 14.33 13.30 7.47
N THR A 159 14.42 14.20 8.43
CA THR A 159 15.61 14.42 9.25
C THR A 159 15.31 14.12 10.72
N VAL A 160 16.35 13.85 11.48
CA VAL A 160 16.25 13.73 12.95
C VAL A 160 16.22 15.15 13.52
N LYS A 161 15.28 15.42 14.44
CA LYS A 161 15.17 16.73 15.08
C LYS A 161 16.32 16.98 16.05
N GLY A 162 16.98 18.12 15.86
CA GLY A 162 18.12 18.56 16.67
C GLY A 162 19.37 17.72 16.44
N GLU A 163 20.35 17.84 17.34
CA GLU A 163 21.62 17.10 17.30
C GLU A 163 21.51 15.69 17.91
N LYS A 164 20.35 15.04 17.80
CA LYS A 164 20.16 13.69 18.32
C LYS A 164 20.85 12.67 17.41
N ASP A 165 21.49 11.67 18.02
CA ASP A 165 21.99 10.50 17.31
C ASP A 165 20.80 9.75 16.66
N PRO A 166 20.83 9.46 15.35
CA PRO A 166 19.79 8.67 14.68
C PRO A 166 19.46 7.34 15.36
N GLN A 167 20.38 6.74 16.13
CA GLN A 167 20.14 5.52 16.91
C GLN A 167 19.13 5.68 18.06
N THR A 168 18.84 6.92 18.43
CA THR A 168 18.01 7.28 19.57
C THR A 168 16.57 7.60 19.20
N VAL A 169 16.24 7.65 17.90
CA VAL A 169 14.87 7.87 17.40
C VAL A 169 13.96 6.76 17.89
N ARG A 170 12.88 7.14 18.60
CA ARG A 170 11.89 6.20 19.17
C ARG A 170 10.46 6.51 18.78
N GLN A 171 10.20 7.70 18.27
CA GLN A 171 8.86 8.20 18.00
C GLN A 171 8.86 9.21 16.86
N PHE A 172 7.67 9.49 16.32
CA PHE A 172 7.50 10.46 15.26
C PHE A 172 7.97 11.87 15.67
N ALA A 173 7.79 12.24 16.94
CA ALA A 173 8.21 13.54 17.46
C ALA A 173 9.74 13.77 17.45
N ASP A 174 10.55 12.70 17.31
CA ASP A 174 12.01 12.82 17.13
C ASP A 174 12.41 13.11 15.66
N LEU A 175 11.44 13.09 14.74
CA LEU A 175 11.65 13.32 13.31
C LEU A 175 11.02 14.63 12.85
N GLU A 176 11.62 15.20 11.83
CA GLU A 176 11.09 16.31 11.05
C GLU A 176 10.87 15.83 9.62
N LEU A 177 9.60 15.76 9.22
CA LEU A 177 9.19 15.37 7.87
C LEU A 177 8.90 16.64 7.08
N ASP A 178 9.74 16.93 6.09
CA ASP A 178 9.58 18.04 5.17
C ASP A 178 8.65 17.63 4.01
N LEU A 179 7.52 18.33 3.92
CA LEU A 179 6.50 18.18 2.89
C LEU A 179 6.47 19.38 1.92
N SER A 180 7.42 20.30 2.01
CA SER A 180 7.43 21.54 1.21
C SER A 180 7.47 21.26 -0.29
N ARG A 181 8.35 20.36 -0.73
CA ARG A 181 8.51 20.01 -2.15
C ARG A 181 7.25 19.37 -2.73
N ILE A 182 6.64 18.44 -2.00
CA ILE A 182 5.41 17.80 -2.47
C ILE A 182 4.25 18.80 -2.51
N LYS A 183 4.14 19.69 -1.53
CA LYS A 183 3.13 20.76 -1.55
C LYS A 183 3.31 21.72 -2.72
N ALA A 184 4.55 22.10 -3.04
CA ALA A 184 4.86 22.93 -4.19
C ALA A 184 4.42 22.25 -5.51
N VAL A 185 4.78 20.97 -5.70
CA VAL A 185 4.35 20.20 -6.88
C VAL A 185 2.83 20.11 -6.98
N LEU A 186 2.13 19.85 -5.86
CA LEU A 186 0.67 19.78 -5.87
C LEU A 186 0.05 21.15 -6.23
N ALA A 187 0.55 22.25 -5.67
CA ALA A 187 0.05 23.59 -5.98
C ALA A 187 0.31 23.99 -7.44
N ASP A 188 1.51 23.73 -7.95
CA ASP A 188 1.92 24.12 -9.29
C ASP A 188 1.20 23.33 -10.38
N HIS A 189 0.79 22.09 -10.10
CA HIS A 189 0.22 21.18 -11.09
C HIS A 189 -1.26 20.84 -10.91
N THR A 190 -1.97 21.45 -9.95
CA THR A 190 -3.43 21.30 -9.81
C THR A 190 -4.20 22.33 -10.63
N GLY A 191 -5.21 21.89 -11.38
CA GLY A 191 -6.10 22.72 -12.20
C GLY A 191 -6.65 21.96 -13.41
N GLU A 192 -7.67 22.51 -14.08
CA GLU A 192 -8.33 21.87 -15.24
C GLU A 192 -7.37 21.62 -16.41
N ASP A 193 -6.46 22.58 -16.69
CA ASP A 193 -5.46 22.48 -17.77
C ASP A 193 -4.10 21.93 -17.31
N LYS A 194 -4.04 21.34 -16.11
CA LYS A 194 -2.80 20.81 -15.53
C LYS A 194 -2.84 19.31 -15.33
N ALA A 195 -1.77 18.73 -14.80
CA ALA A 195 -1.66 17.29 -14.63
C ALA A 195 -2.63 16.72 -13.58
N ILE A 196 -2.89 17.47 -12.50
CA ILE A 196 -3.65 17.01 -11.34
C ILE A 196 -5.07 17.56 -11.40
N LYS A 197 -6.04 16.64 -11.39
CA LYS A 197 -7.46 16.92 -11.30
C LYS A 197 -7.88 17.14 -9.83
N GLU A 198 -7.58 16.15 -8.99
CA GLU A 198 -7.99 16.13 -7.58
C GLU A 198 -6.86 15.55 -6.73
N VAL A 199 -6.80 15.98 -5.48
CA VAL A 199 -5.84 15.49 -4.48
C VAL A 199 -6.62 15.08 -3.24
N TYR A 200 -6.40 13.85 -2.78
CA TYR A 200 -6.91 13.37 -1.50
C TYR A 200 -5.77 13.34 -0.50
N VAL A 201 -5.95 14.01 0.63
CA VAL A 201 -4.98 14.06 1.72
C VAL A 201 -5.66 13.63 3.01
N GLN A 202 -5.05 12.70 3.72
CA GLN A 202 -5.43 12.36 5.09
C GLN A 202 -4.17 12.29 5.95
N THR A 203 -4.20 12.97 7.08
CA THR A 203 -3.05 13.07 8.00
C THR A 203 -3.41 12.58 9.40
N ALA A 204 -2.42 12.09 10.11
CA ALA A 204 -2.55 11.81 11.53
C ALA A 204 -2.61 13.12 12.32
N PHE A 205 -3.23 13.09 13.51
CA PHE A 205 -3.39 14.28 14.36
C PHE A 205 -2.06 14.92 14.78
N ASP A 206 -0.95 14.17 14.76
CA ASP A 206 0.38 14.61 15.14
C ASP A 206 1.27 14.98 13.93
N LEU A 207 0.70 15.06 12.73
CA LEU A 207 1.36 15.54 11.51
C LEU A 207 0.68 16.82 11.01
N SER A 208 1.40 17.94 10.99
CA SER A 208 0.95 19.17 10.35
C SER A 208 1.16 19.10 8.84
N TYR A 209 0.07 19.11 8.08
CA TYR A 209 0.03 19.27 6.63
C TYR A 209 -0.47 20.67 6.28
#